data_AF-R9JH76-F1
#
_entry.id   AF-R9JH76-F1
#
_cell.length_a   1.000
_cell.length_b   1.000
_cell.length_c   1.000
_cell.angle_alpha   90.00
_cell.angle_beta   90.00
_cell.angle_gamma   90.00
#
_symmetry.space_group_name_H-M   'P 1'
#
loop_
_entity.id
_entity.type
_entity.pdbx_description
1 polymer ?
#
loop_
_entity_poly.entity_id
_entity_poly.type
_entity_poly.pdbx_seq_one_letter_code
_entity_poly.pdbx_strand_id
1 'polypeptide(L)'
;MSILIVLGVICIILYLFAKKMGQIDQTIIEKRMEPINKMNNEYEEKIKVWCNENNVLFKDNITRTSEIWVNKLPGYIWFSNKDIVFCPDALNCGTEMDVTNNIILIKYDNIKYFTKDGTISYTNEIIDNGKNISVSGAVIGGLIAGEAGAIIGSRKDMNKIENVTVKHDEIYTYIYFEKDNEIKLVEIKGNEFYQRILHLIPEKEYYYILNKNNI
;
A
#
# COMPACT_ATOMS: atom_id res chain seq x y z
N MET A 1 35.52 -37.73 -32.92
CA MET A 1 35.10 -37.99 -31.53
C MET A 1 35.55 -36.89 -30.56
N SER A 2 36.62 -36.14 -30.87
CA SER A 2 37.28 -35.17 -29.98
C SER A 2 36.56 -33.82 -29.82
N ILE A 3 35.94 -33.29 -30.87
CA ILE A 3 35.32 -31.94 -30.86
C ILE A 3 34.04 -31.88 -30.00
N LEU A 4 33.21 -32.93 -30.03
CA LEU A 4 31.99 -33.02 -29.22
C LEU A 4 32.28 -33.06 -27.71
N ILE A 5 33.38 -33.71 -27.31
CA ILE A 5 33.81 -33.77 -25.91
C ILE A 5 34.28 -32.38 -25.45
N VAL A 6 35.04 -31.67 -26.28
CA VAL A 6 35.50 -30.30 -25.96
C VAL A 6 34.32 -29.33 -25.82
N LEU A 7 33.34 -29.39 -26.74
CA LEU A 7 32.13 -28.57 -26.65
C LEU A 7 31.30 -28.89 -25.40
N GLY A 8 31.16 -30.17 -25.04
CA GLY A 8 30.48 -30.58 -23.81
C GLY A 8 31.14 -30.00 -22.55
N VAL A 9 32.48 -30.02 -22.48
CA VAL A 9 33.23 -29.43 -21.35
C VAL A 9 33.06 -27.92 -21.28
N ILE A 10 33.07 -27.21 -22.41
CA ILE A 10 32.84 -25.76 -22.46
C ILE A 10 31.43 -25.41 -21.96
N CYS A 11 30.40 -26.14 -22.39
CA CYS A 11 29.03 -25.93 -21.93
C CYS A 11 28.89 -26.15 -20.42
N ILE A 12 29.54 -27.18 -19.86
CA ILE A 12 29.55 -27.44 -18.41
C ILE A 12 30.23 -26.30 -17.64
N ILE A 13 31.36 -25.80 -18.13
CA ILE A 13 32.07 -24.68 -17.51
C ILE A 13 31.19 -23.41 -17.53
N LEU A 14 30.56 -23.10 -18.67
CA LEU A 14 29.66 -21.94 -18.79
C LEU A 14 28.45 -22.06 -17.84
N TYR A 15 27.87 -23.26 -17.72
CA TYR A 15 26.77 -23.53 -16.77
C TYR A 15 27.20 -23.33 -15.31
N LEU A 16 28.37 -23.85 -14.92
CA LEU A 16 28.91 -23.69 -13.58
C LEU A 16 29.23 -22.22 -13.27
N PHE A 17 29.75 -21.47 -14.24
CA PHE A 17 29.98 -20.02 -14.12
C PHE A 17 28.67 -19.25 -13.94
N ALA A 18 27.65 -19.54 -14.76
CA ALA A 18 26.33 -18.90 -14.64
C ALA A 18 25.68 -19.17 -13.28
N LYS A 19 25.75 -20.42 -12.79
CA LYS A 19 25.24 -20.80 -11.46
C LYS A 19 25.98 -20.07 -10.33
N LYS A 20 27.31 -19.94 -10.43
CA LYS A 20 28.12 -19.23 -9.43
C LYS A 20 27.83 -17.72 -9.43
N MET A 21 27.62 -17.10 -10.60
CA MET A 21 27.21 -15.70 -10.69
C MET A 21 25.84 -15.46 -10.04
N GLY A 22 24.85 -16.32 -10.32
CA GLY A 22 23.53 -16.21 -9.67
C GLY A 22 23.58 -16.33 -8.14
N GLN A 23 24.47 -17.18 -7.60
CA GLN A 23 24.68 -17.28 -6.16
C GLN A 23 25.34 -16.02 -5.59
N ILE A 24 26.35 -15.47 -6.26
CA ILE A 24 27.01 -14.22 -5.85
C ILE A 24 26.01 -13.05 -5.82
N ASP A 25 25.14 -12.95 -6.83
CA ASP A 25 24.09 -11.92 -6.88
C ASP A 25 23.12 -12.05 -5.71
N GLN A 26 22.69 -13.28 -5.37
CA GLN A 26 21.85 -13.53 -4.19
C GLN A 26 22.54 -13.13 -2.88
N THR A 27 23.81 -13.51 -2.69
CA THR A 27 24.56 -13.15 -1.48
C THR A 27 24.77 -11.63 -1.36
N ILE A 28 24.96 -10.92 -2.47
CA ILE A 28 25.06 -9.46 -2.49
C ILE A 28 23.71 -8.83 -2.12
N ILE A 29 22.60 -9.36 -2.63
CA ILE A 29 21.25 -8.90 -2.29
C ILE A 29 20.98 -9.13 -0.80
N GLU A 30 21.22 -10.33 -0.27
CA GLU A 30 21.05 -10.66 1.15
C GLU A 30 21.84 -9.72 2.06
N LYS A 31 23.12 -9.47 1.74
CA LYS A 31 23.96 -8.55 2.50
C LYS A 31 23.46 -7.10 2.46
N ARG A 32 22.83 -6.68 1.36
CA ARG A 32 22.20 -5.35 1.25
C ARG A 32 20.86 -5.28 1.99
N MET A 33 20.14 -6.39 2.11
CA MET A 33 18.86 -6.49 2.81
C MET A 33 19.03 -6.69 4.32
N GLU A 34 20.16 -7.20 4.79
CA GLU A 34 20.46 -7.41 6.22
C GLU A 34 20.14 -6.20 7.13
N PRO A 35 20.58 -4.96 6.84
CA PRO A 35 20.23 -3.81 7.68
C PRO A 35 18.73 -3.50 7.68
N ILE A 36 18.06 -3.67 6.54
CA ILE A 36 16.60 -3.47 6.41
C ILE A 36 15.87 -4.53 7.24
N ASN A 37 16.27 -5.80 7.14
CA ASN A 37 15.69 -6.90 7.90
C ASN A 37 15.90 -6.71 9.40
N LYS A 38 17.09 -6.27 9.82
CA LYS A 38 17.36 -5.97 11.23
C LYS A 38 16.44 -4.86 11.75
N MET A 39 16.31 -3.76 11.01
CA MET A 39 15.43 -2.66 11.35
C MET A 39 13.96 -3.11 11.41
N ASN A 40 13.51 -3.94 10.45
CA ASN A 40 12.17 -4.51 10.45
C ASN A 40 11.91 -5.39 11.67
N ASN A 41 12.88 -6.22 12.06
CA ASN A 41 12.77 -7.08 13.24
C ASN A 41 12.69 -6.24 14.52
N GLU A 42 13.55 -5.23 14.67
CA GLU A 42 13.50 -4.30 15.82
C GLU A 42 12.15 -3.58 15.92
N TYR A 43 11.62 -3.15 14.77
CA TYR A 43 10.29 -2.54 14.66
C TYR A 43 9.18 -3.50 15.08
N GLU A 44 9.18 -4.74 14.58
CA GLU A 44 8.16 -5.73 14.95
C GLU A 44 8.20 -6.08 16.44
N GLU A 45 9.38 -6.21 17.03
CA GLU A 45 9.51 -6.49 18.46
C GLU A 45 8.93 -5.36 19.32
N LYS A 46 9.17 -4.08 18.96
CA LYS A 46 8.55 -2.94 19.65
C LYS A 46 7.02 -3.01 19.61
N ILE A 47 6.44 -3.39 18.47
CA ILE A 47 4.98 -3.51 18.34
C ILE A 47 4.44 -4.70 19.12
N LYS A 48 5.15 -5.83 19.15
CA LYS A 48 4.76 -6.99 19.97
C LYS A 48 4.74 -6.63 21.45
N VAL A 49 5.76 -5.92 21.94
CA VAL A 49 5.81 -5.41 23.32
C VAL A 49 4.60 -4.51 23.59
N TRP A 50 4.35 -3.52 22.72
CA TRP A 50 3.20 -2.63 22.86
C TRP A 50 1.85 -3.38 22.85
N CYS A 51 1.70 -4.40 22.00
CA CYS A 51 0.50 -5.22 21.93
C CYS A 51 0.27 -5.98 23.25
N ASN A 52 1.33 -6.57 23.82
CA ASN A 52 1.26 -7.26 25.10
C ASN A 52 0.87 -6.31 26.25
N GLU A 53 1.47 -5.12 26.30
CA GLU A 53 1.16 -4.09 27.31
C GLU A 53 -0.30 -3.62 27.24
N ASN A 54 -0.90 -3.61 26.06
CA ASN A 54 -2.27 -3.17 25.82
C ASN A 54 -3.31 -4.31 25.74
N ASN A 55 -2.90 -5.56 25.96
CA ASN A 55 -3.74 -6.77 25.83
C ASN A 55 -4.39 -6.92 24.44
N VAL A 56 -3.65 -6.60 23.38
CA VAL A 56 -4.07 -6.70 21.97
C VAL A 56 -3.36 -7.87 21.30
N LEU A 57 -4.05 -8.62 20.44
CA LEU A 57 -3.43 -9.64 19.59
C LEU A 57 -2.65 -8.99 18.45
N PHE A 58 -1.38 -9.35 18.33
CA PHE A 58 -0.49 -8.81 17.30
C PHE A 58 -0.91 -9.28 15.90
N LYS A 59 -1.21 -8.31 15.01
CA LYS A 59 -1.48 -8.53 13.59
C LYS A 59 -2.58 -9.58 13.29
N ASP A 60 -3.57 -9.72 14.16
CA ASP A 60 -4.71 -10.60 13.90
C ASP A 60 -5.64 -10.01 12.80
N ASN A 61 -6.00 -10.82 11.81
CA ASN A 61 -6.92 -10.44 10.72
C ASN A 61 -6.59 -9.09 10.03
N ILE A 62 -5.33 -8.86 9.64
CA ILE A 62 -4.85 -7.65 8.94
C ILE A 62 -5.74 -7.32 7.73
N THR A 63 -6.11 -6.04 7.57
CA THR A 63 -6.72 -5.56 6.32
C THR A 63 -5.64 -5.53 5.24
N ARG A 64 -5.72 -6.47 4.29
CA ARG A 64 -4.76 -6.60 3.19
C ARG A 64 -5.14 -5.66 2.04
N THR A 65 -5.05 -4.36 2.25
CA THR A 65 -5.07 -3.40 1.14
C THR A 65 -3.69 -2.83 0.91
N SER A 66 -3.41 -2.49 -0.34
CA SER A 66 -2.08 -2.17 -0.84
C SER A 66 -1.47 -0.87 -0.30
N GLU A 67 -2.19 -0.09 0.51
CA GLU A 67 -1.68 1.05 1.28
C GLU A 67 -2.86 1.64 2.07
N ILE A 68 -2.83 1.58 3.40
CA ILE A 68 -3.83 2.25 4.24
C ILE A 68 -3.22 3.54 4.77
N TRP A 69 -3.94 4.64 4.58
CA TRP A 69 -3.57 5.94 5.13
C TRP A 69 -4.52 6.29 6.27
N VAL A 70 -3.97 6.50 7.47
CA VAL A 70 -4.73 6.93 8.64
C VAL A 70 -4.20 8.27 9.11
N ASN A 71 -5.06 9.29 9.15
CA ASN A 71 -4.66 10.67 9.43
C ASN A 71 -3.42 11.11 8.60
N LYS A 72 -3.37 10.71 7.32
CA LYS A 72 -2.27 10.97 6.37
C LYS A 72 -0.95 10.25 6.69
N LEU A 73 -0.95 9.26 7.58
CA LEU A 73 0.19 8.37 7.82
C LEU A 73 -0.05 7.01 7.16
N PRO A 74 0.90 6.49 6.35
CA PRO A 74 0.82 5.14 5.81
C PRO A 74 1.02 4.12 6.93
N GLY A 75 0.34 2.98 6.85
CA GLY A 75 0.51 1.92 7.84
C GLY A 75 -0.41 0.72 7.65
N TYR A 76 -0.54 -0.04 8.73
CA TYR A 76 -1.33 -1.26 8.79
C TYR A 76 -2.51 -1.07 9.72
N ILE A 77 -3.67 -1.58 9.32
CA ILE A 77 -4.82 -1.75 10.20
C ILE A 77 -5.06 -3.24 10.42
N TRP A 78 -5.26 -3.63 11.67
CA TRP A 78 -5.75 -4.96 12.01
C TRP A 78 -6.84 -4.88 13.09
N PHE A 79 -7.56 -5.99 13.23
CA PHE A 79 -8.69 -6.10 14.14
C PHE A 79 -8.41 -7.20 15.16
N SER A 80 -8.47 -6.87 16.44
CA SER A 80 -8.19 -7.80 17.53
C SER A 80 -9.30 -7.70 18.56
N ASN A 81 -10.12 -8.74 18.73
CA ASN A 81 -11.10 -8.85 19.83
C ASN A 81 -11.94 -7.58 20.09
N LYS A 82 -12.56 -7.02 19.04
CA LYS A 82 -13.34 -5.75 19.08
C LYS A 82 -12.50 -4.48 19.28
N ASP A 83 -11.20 -4.56 19.00
CA ASP A 83 -10.33 -3.41 18.87
C ASP A 83 -9.91 -3.24 17.41
N ILE A 84 -9.75 -1.99 17.01
CA ILE A 84 -9.11 -1.57 15.76
C ILE A 84 -7.76 -1.00 16.14
N VAL A 85 -6.69 -1.52 15.55
CA VAL A 85 -5.35 -1.00 15.75
C VAL A 85 -4.80 -0.50 14.43
N PHE A 86 -4.40 0.77 14.42
CA PHE A 86 -3.57 1.34 13.38
C PHE A 86 -2.14 1.43 13.87
N CYS A 87 -1.21 0.87 13.11
CA CYS A 87 0.23 1.02 13.33
C CYS A 87 0.87 1.65 12.11
N PRO A 88 1.52 2.82 12.26
CA PRO A 88 2.12 3.52 11.15
C PRO A 88 3.39 2.85 10.68
N ASP A 89 3.58 2.74 9.38
CA ASP A 89 4.77 2.13 8.78
C ASP A 89 5.94 3.12 8.80
N ALA A 90 6.82 3.00 9.81
CA ALA A 90 7.97 3.89 9.96
C ALA A 90 8.99 3.82 8.83
N LEU A 91 8.97 2.76 8.01
CA LEU A 91 9.90 2.63 6.89
C LEU A 91 9.42 3.44 5.69
N ASN A 92 8.10 3.54 5.55
CA ASN A 92 7.44 4.15 4.41
C ASN A 92 6.95 5.59 4.71
N CYS A 93 7.10 6.09 5.94
CA CYS A 93 6.68 7.44 6.31
C CYS A 93 7.68 8.55 5.93
N GLY A 94 8.87 8.20 5.42
CA GLY A 94 9.87 9.16 4.92
C GLY A 94 10.57 10.02 5.97
N THR A 95 10.27 9.82 7.27
CA THR A 95 10.85 10.53 8.41
C THR A 95 11.09 9.59 9.59
N GLU A 96 12.06 9.91 10.44
CA GLU A 96 12.27 9.16 11.69
C GLU A 96 11.08 9.39 12.63
N MET A 97 10.39 8.32 13.02
CA MET A 97 9.16 8.38 13.82
C MET A 97 9.22 7.35 14.95
N ASP A 98 8.83 7.77 16.15
CA ASP A 98 8.51 6.85 17.23
C ASP A 98 7.16 6.16 16.92
N VAL A 99 7.26 4.93 16.45
CA VAL A 99 6.12 4.10 16.04
C VAL A 99 5.14 3.92 17.16
N THR A 100 5.63 3.61 18.37
CA THR A 100 4.79 3.25 19.51
C THR A 100 3.91 4.42 19.97
N ASN A 101 4.43 5.64 19.89
CA ASN A 101 3.66 6.84 20.23
C ASN A 101 2.60 7.20 19.18
N ASN A 102 2.71 6.64 17.97
CA ASN A 102 1.79 6.91 16.86
C ASN A 102 0.84 5.73 16.59
N ILE A 103 0.88 4.66 17.39
CA ILE A 103 -0.13 3.61 17.35
C ILE A 103 -1.48 4.16 17.84
N ILE A 104 -2.53 3.93 17.07
CA ILE A 104 -3.90 4.31 17.44
C ILE A 104 -4.67 3.03 17.77
N LEU A 105 -5.15 2.96 19.03
CA LEU A 105 -6.04 1.91 19.52
C LEU A 105 -7.47 2.46 19.64
N ILE A 106 -8.42 1.84 18.96
CA ILE A 106 -9.84 2.19 19.02
C ILE A 106 -10.64 0.96 19.43
N LYS A 107 -11.19 0.99 20.65
CA LYS A 107 -12.11 -0.04 21.13
C LYS A 107 -13.51 0.19 20.57
N TYR A 108 -14.21 -0.85 20.13
CA TYR A 108 -15.57 -0.73 19.59
C TYR A 108 -16.53 -0.05 20.56
N ASP A 109 -16.42 -0.35 21.85
CA ASP A 109 -17.28 0.23 22.89
C ASP A 109 -17.11 1.75 23.00
N ASN A 110 -15.93 2.26 22.68
CA ASN A 110 -15.62 3.69 22.68
C ASN A 110 -16.07 4.40 21.41
N ILE A 111 -16.37 3.67 20.32
CA ILE A 111 -16.88 4.25 19.08
C ILE A 111 -18.29 4.79 19.33
N LYS A 112 -18.49 6.08 19.07
CA LYS A 112 -19.79 6.73 19.13
C LYS A 112 -20.54 6.50 17.83
N TYR A 113 -19.90 6.82 16.71
CA TYR A 113 -20.40 6.50 15.39
C TYR A 113 -19.27 6.54 14.36
N PHE A 114 -19.56 6.00 13.18
CA PHE A 114 -18.72 6.16 11.99
C PHE A 114 -19.55 6.54 10.78
N THR A 115 -18.89 7.17 9.81
CA THR A 115 -19.46 7.54 8.52
C THR A 115 -18.39 7.46 7.44
N LYS A 116 -18.79 7.66 6.18
CA LYS A 116 -17.88 7.80 5.05
C LYS A 116 -18.23 9.00 4.20
N ASP A 117 -17.23 9.51 3.48
CA ASP A 117 -17.40 10.49 2.41
C ASP A 117 -16.51 10.11 1.23
N GLY A 118 -16.74 10.73 0.07
CA GLY A 118 -15.95 10.55 -1.14
C GLY A 118 -16.57 9.64 -2.19
N THR A 119 -15.87 9.48 -3.31
CA THR A 119 -16.35 8.75 -4.49
C THR A 119 -15.25 7.82 -5.03
N ILE A 120 -15.64 6.68 -5.58
CA ILE A 120 -14.75 5.85 -6.40
C ILE A 120 -14.92 6.29 -7.85
N SER A 121 -13.84 6.72 -8.49
CA SER A 121 -13.82 7.00 -9.92
C SER A 121 -12.87 6.05 -10.65
N TYR A 122 -13.10 5.88 -11.95
CA TYR A 122 -12.28 5.05 -12.82
C TYR A 122 -11.81 5.93 -13.97
N THR A 123 -10.50 5.99 -14.18
CA THR A 123 -9.91 6.58 -15.37
C THR A 123 -9.31 5.47 -16.21
N ASN A 124 -9.34 5.64 -17.53
CA ASN A 124 -8.58 4.78 -18.42
C ASN A 124 -7.26 5.49 -18.70
N GLU A 125 -6.19 4.99 -18.09
CA GLU A 125 -4.84 5.46 -18.39
C GLU A 125 -4.25 4.61 -19.51
N ILE A 126 -3.60 5.28 -20.45
CA ILE A 126 -2.83 4.61 -21.50
C ILE A 126 -1.39 4.61 -21.04
N ILE A 127 -0.88 3.45 -20.60
CA ILE A 127 0.51 3.32 -20.16
C ILE A 127 1.37 3.01 -21.38
N ASP A 128 2.31 3.89 -21.70
CA ASP A 128 3.31 3.70 -22.75
C ASP A 128 4.62 3.18 -22.12
N ASN A 129 4.90 1.89 -22.31
CA ASN A 129 6.17 1.26 -21.90
C ASN A 129 7.31 1.48 -22.94
N GLY A 130 7.20 2.50 -23.79
CA GLY A 130 8.12 2.83 -24.87
C GLY A 130 9.35 3.64 -24.43
N LYS A 131 10.54 3.02 -24.49
CA LYS A 131 11.85 3.67 -24.25
C LYS A 131 12.29 4.72 -25.29
N ASN A 132 11.45 5.14 -26.22
CA ASN A 132 11.82 6.04 -27.34
C ASN A 132 10.74 7.09 -27.59
N ILE A 133 10.82 8.20 -26.85
CA ILE A 133 9.96 9.37 -26.99
C ILE A 133 10.52 10.29 -28.08
N SER A 134 9.71 10.64 -29.08
CA SER A 134 10.07 11.58 -30.15
C SER A 134 9.81 13.02 -29.69
N VAL A 135 10.85 13.71 -29.21
CA VAL A 135 10.76 15.10 -28.72
C VAL A 135 10.19 16.05 -29.79
N SER A 136 10.56 15.87 -31.06
CA SER A 136 10.07 16.72 -32.15
C SER A 136 8.58 16.52 -32.47
N GLY A 137 8.06 15.30 -32.29
CA GLY A 137 6.65 15.03 -32.52
C GLY A 137 5.77 15.53 -31.37
N ALA A 138 6.30 15.51 -30.13
CA ALA A 138 5.64 16.08 -28.97
C ALA A 138 5.40 17.60 -29.12
N VAL A 139 6.36 18.32 -29.70
CA VAL A 139 6.26 19.78 -29.88
C VAL A 139 5.20 20.14 -30.93
N ILE A 140 5.19 19.45 -32.09
CA ILE A 140 4.22 19.72 -33.16
C ILE A 140 2.80 19.33 -32.73
N GLY A 141 2.65 18.18 -32.09
CA GLY A 141 1.36 17.77 -31.55
C GLY A 141 0.85 18.71 -30.45
N GLY A 142 1.77 19.18 -29.58
CA GLY A 142 1.47 20.15 -28.53
C GLY A 142 0.95 21.48 -29.05
N LEU A 143 1.48 21.94 -30.18
CA LEU A 143 1.08 23.20 -30.80
C LEU A 143 -0.32 23.14 -31.43
N ILE A 144 -0.75 21.96 -31.90
CA ILE A 144 -2.02 21.79 -32.64
C ILE A 144 -3.17 21.46 -31.70
N ALA A 145 -2.96 20.59 -30.70
CA ALA A 145 -4.04 20.08 -29.83
C ALA A 145 -3.70 20.15 -28.33
N GLY A 146 -2.73 20.98 -27.94
CA GLY A 146 -2.31 21.11 -26.56
C GLY A 146 -1.67 19.84 -25.99
N GLU A 147 -1.75 19.66 -24.69
CA GLU A 147 -1.08 18.57 -23.95
C GLU A 147 -1.40 17.16 -24.51
N ALA A 148 -2.67 16.92 -24.88
CA ALA A 148 -3.10 15.67 -25.51
C ALA A 148 -2.43 15.45 -26.89
N GLY A 149 -2.28 16.51 -27.67
CA GLY A 149 -1.56 16.47 -28.94
C GLY A 149 -0.07 16.19 -28.77
N ALA A 150 0.56 16.74 -27.73
CA ALA A 150 1.96 16.48 -27.43
C ALA A 150 2.21 15.01 -27.06
N ILE A 151 1.27 14.42 -26.32
CA ILE A 151 1.32 13.00 -25.93
C ILE A 151 1.11 12.07 -27.13
N ILE A 152 0.29 12.44 -28.12
CA ILE A 152 0.05 11.64 -29.33
C ILE A 152 1.21 11.80 -30.31
N GLY A 153 1.67 13.03 -30.52
CA GLY A 153 2.74 13.34 -31.46
C GLY A 153 4.11 12.79 -31.04
N SER A 154 4.34 12.58 -29.74
CA SER A 154 5.59 12.02 -29.22
C SER A 154 5.81 10.54 -29.55
N ARG A 155 4.80 9.85 -30.10
CA ARG A 155 4.76 8.40 -30.30
C ARG A 155 5.28 8.01 -31.68
N LYS A 156 6.24 7.07 -31.75
CA LYS A 156 6.74 6.52 -33.02
C LYS A 156 6.26 5.10 -33.34
N ASP A 157 5.79 4.35 -32.34
CA ASP A 157 5.30 2.97 -32.50
C ASP A 157 3.90 2.81 -31.89
N MET A 158 2.87 2.67 -32.73
CA MET A 158 1.46 2.54 -32.32
C MET A 158 1.10 1.16 -31.70
N ASN A 159 2.01 0.19 -31.66
CA ASN A 159 1.70 -1.22 -31.40
C ASN A 159 1.94 -1.70 -29.94
N LYS A 160 2.21 -0.80 -28.98
CA LYS A 160 2.41 -1.15 -27.55
C LYS A 160 1.52 -0.31 -26.62
N ILE A 161 0.25 -0.21 -26.96
CA ILE A 161 -0.74 0.51 -26.17
C ILE A 161 -1.42 -0.49 -25.22
N GLU A 162 -1.12 -0.42 -23.93
CA GLU A 162 -1.92 -1.07 -22.89
C GLU A 162 -2.90 -0.04 -22.31
N ASN A 163 -4.20 -0.29 -22.46
CA ASN A 163 -5.24 0.43 -21.73
C ASN A 163 -5.30 -0.15 -20.32
N VAL A 164 -4.91 0.62 -19.32
CA VAL A 164 -5.03 0.24 -17.91
C VAL A 164 -6.14 1.08 -17.30
N THR A 165 -7.19 0.43 -16.83
CA THR A 165 -8.21 1.10 -16.01
C THR A 165 -7.62 1.33 -14.63
N VAL A 166 -7.41 2.59 -14.28
CA VAL A 166 -6.93 3.02 -12.96
C VAL A 166 -8.15 3.37 -12.10
N LYS A 167 -8.27 2.68 -10.96
CA LYS A 167 -9.27 2.98 -9.94
C LYS A 167 -8.72 4.06 -9.03
N HIS A 168 -9.38 5.21 -8.98
CA HIS A 168 -9.13 6.24 -7.96
C HIS A 168 -10.16 6.06 -6.84
N ASP A 169 -9.70 5.51 -5.70
CA ASP A 169 -10.49 5.42 -4.48
C ASP A 169 -10.22 6.63 -3.60
N GLU A 170 -11.14 7.60 -3.63
CA GLU A 170 -11.11 8.79 -2.78
C GLU A 170 -12.11 8.68 -1.62
N ILE A 171 -12.52 7.46 -1.25
CA ILE A 171 -13.40 7.25 -0.10
C ILE A 171 -12.58 7.36 1.18
N TYR A 172 -13.10 8.15 2.13
CA TYR A 172 -12.58 8.26 3.48
C TYR A 172 -13.64 7.79 4.48
N THR A 173 -13.20 7.01 5.46
CA THR A 173 -13.99 6.61 6.62
C THR A 173 -13.61 7.49 7.80
N TYR A 174 -14.61 8.04 8.48
CA TYR A 174 -14.44 8.87 9.67
C TYR A 174 -14.98 8.12 10.88
N ILE A 175 -14.13 7.85 11.88
CA ILE A 175 -14.51 7.24 13.15
C ILE A 175 -14.46 8.29 14.25
N TYR A 176 -15.59 8.48 14.92
CA TYR A 176 -15.70 9.30 16.12
C TYR A 176 -15.73 8.40 17.35
N PHE A 177 -14.73 8.51 18.22
CA PHE A 177 -14.60 7.68 19.41
C PHE A 177 -14.19 8.49 20.63
N GLU A 178 -14.57 8.00 21.81
CA GLU A 178 -14.21 8.61 23.08
C GLU A 178 -12.86 8.09 23.59
N LYS A 179 -11.96 9.01 23.91
CA LYS A 179 -10.68 8.72 24.54
C LYS A 179 -10.34 9.87 25.48
N ASP A 180 -9.98 9.55 26.72
CA ASP A 180 -9.63 10.52 27.77
C ASP A 180 -10.74 11.57 27.98
N ASN A 181 -12.01 11.13 27.98
CA ASN A 181 -13.23 11.97 28.07
C ASN A 181 -13.39 13.01 26.93
N GLU A 182 -12.64 12.86 25.84
CA GLU A 182 -12.77 13.71 24.66
C GLU A 182 -13.19 12.88 23.43
N ILE A 183 -13.95 13.51 22.54
CA ILE A 183 -14.27 12.91 21.24
C ILE A 183 -13.08 13.15 20.30
N LYS A 184 -12.48 12.05 19.84
CA LYS A 184 -11.42 12.04 18.85
C LYS A 184 -11.98 11.60 17.49
N LEU A 185 -11.35 12.10 16.43
CA LEU A 185 -11.63 11.73 15.05
C LEU A 185 -10.42 11.00 14.49
N VAL A 186 -10.68 9.89 13.80
CA VAL A 186 -9.70 9.21 12.95
C VAL A 186 -10.25 9.12 11.53
N GLU A 187 -9.45 9.58 10.58
CA GLU A 187 -9.69 9.51 9.14
C GLU A 187 -8.92 8.34 8.54
N ILE A 188 -9.61 7.47 7.80
CA ILE A 188 -9.02 6.27 7.17
C ILE A 188 -9.37 6.26 5.69
N LYS A 189 -8.37 6.29 4.83
CA LYS A 189 -8.56 6.20 3.38
C LYS A 189 -8.86 4.76 2.95
N GLY A 190 -9.86 4.60 2.09
CA GLY A 190 -10.22 3.36 1.42
C GLY A 190 -11.59 2.82 1.82
N ASN A 191 -12.38 2.40 0.83
CA ASN A 191 -13.73 1.87 1.05
C ASN A 191 -13.75 0.51 1.76
N GLU A 192 -12.71 -0.32 1.59
CA GLU A 192 -12.67 -1.67 2.19
C GLU A 192 -12.75 -1.64 3.71
N PHE A 193 -12.10 -0.66 4.32
CA PHE A 193 -12.19 -0.46 5.76
C PHE A 193 -13.63 -0.17 6.17
N TYR A 194 -14.31 0.80 5.52
CA TYR A 194 -15.72 1.12 5.80
C TYR A 194 -16.61 -0.12 5.73
N GLN A 195 -16.52 -0.90 4.65
CA GLN A 195 -17.35 -2.11 4.47
C GLN A 195 -17.13 -3.11 5.60
N ARG A 196 -15.89 -3.26 6.04
CA ARG A 196 -15.54 -4.17 7.13
C ARG A 196 -16.13 -3.72 8.46
N ILE A 197 -16.02 -2.45 8.82
CA ILE A 197 -16.58 -1.97 10.10
C ILE A 197 -18.11 -1.92 10.04
N LEU A 198 -18.70 -1.62 8.88
CA LEU A 198 -20.14 -1.72 8.66
C LEU A 198 -20.66 -3.14 8.90
N HIS A 199 -19.89 -4.16 8.50
CA HIS A 199 -20.24 -5.54 8.79
C HIS A 199 -20.10 -5.92 10.27
N LEU A 200 -19.08 -5.38 10.95
CA LEU A 200 -18.74 -5.76 12.33
C LEU A 200 -19.56 -5.03 13.40
N ILE A 201 -19.90 -3.77 13.18
CA ILE A 201 -20.64 -2.89 14.11
C ILE A 201 -21.66 -2.01 13.38
N PRO A 202 -22.60 -2.59 12.59
CA PRO A 202 -23.56 -1.82 11.80
C PRO A 202 -24.38 -0.83 12.64
N GLU A 203 -24.60 -1.15 13.92
CA GLU A 203 -25.36 -0.31 14.84
C GLU A 203 -24.68 1.01 15.21
N LYS A 204 -23.38 1.14 14.91
CA LYS A 204 -22.59 2.36 15.11
C LYS A 204 -22.51 3.22 13.84
N GLU A 205 -23.14 2.81 12.75
CA GLU A 205 -23.18 3.59 11.52
C GLU A 205 -24.09 4.81 11.70
N TYR A 206 -23.66 5.98 11.19
CA TYR A 206 -24.33 7.25 11.43
C TYR A 206 -25.81 7.28 10.99
N TYR A 207 -26.12 6.82 9.78
CA TYR A 207 -27.50 6.75 9.29
C TYR A 207 -28.34 5.71 10.03
N TYR A 208 -27.74 4.59 10.45
CA TYR A 208 -28.42 3.64 11.32
C TYR A 208 -28.86 4.30 12.65
N ILE A 209 -27.97 5.06 13.28
CA ILE A 209 -28.27 5.78 14.54
C ILE A 209 -29.36 6.82 14.33
N LEU A 210 -29.28 7.62 13.25
CA LEU A 210 -30.31 8.61 12.92
C LEU A 210 -31.69 7.98 12.75
N ASN A 211 -31.77 6.89 11.98
CA ASN A 211 -33.04 6.22 11.71
C ASN A 211 -33.65 5.60 12.97
N LYS A 212 -32.81 5.09 13.89
CA LYS A 212 -33.28 4.54 15.17
C LYS A 212 -33.84 5.62 16.11
N ASN A 213 -33.25 6.81 16.11
CA ASN A 213 -33.67 7.90 17.01
C ASN A 213 -34.89 8.67 16.50
N ASN A 214 -35.29 8.46 15.25
CA ASN A 214 -36.48 9.06 14.63
C ASN A 214 -37.75 8.19 14.74
N ILE A 215 -37.72 7.14 15.58
CA ILE A 215 -38.85 6.25 15.92
C ILE A 215 -39.12 6.36 17.43
#